data_AF-A0A7U9QUW9-F1
#
_entry.id   AF-A0A7U9QUW9-F1
#
_cell.length_a   1.000
_cell.length_b   1.000
_cell.length_c   1.000
_cell.angle_alpha   90.00
_cell.angle_beta   90.00
_cell.angle_gamma   90.00
#
_symmetry.space_group_name_H-M   'P 1'
#
loop_
_entity.id
_entity.type
_entity.pdbx_description
1 polymer ?
#
loop_
_entity_poly.entity_id
_entity_poly.type
_entity_poly.pdbx_seq_one_letter_code
_entity_poly.pdbx_strand_id
1 'polypeptide(L)'
;MARNILKQYLSSKEVEVVTIMMSLFDDEQIMRTYAKDIEKETERKTAQKMIKMGKLSLEEIGLCVPTLSFDELKELEAEVMQSA
;
A
#
# COMPACT_ATOMS: atom_id res chain seq x y z
N MET A 1 -30.14 -42.43 -6.10
CA MET A 1 -29.70 -41.73 -4.87
C MET A 1 -29.94 -40.24 -5.08
N ALA A 2 -30.93 -39.65 -4.41
CA ALA A 2 -31.34 -38.27 -4.68
C ALA A 2 -30.32 -37.28 -4.10
N ARG A 3 -29.82 -36.36 -4.94
CA ARG A 3 -28.87 -35.31 -4.53
C ARG A 3 -29.63 -34.29 -3.68
N ASN A 4 -29.20 -34.08 -2.45
CA ASN A 4 -29.83 -33.09 -1.56
C ASN A 4 -29.33 -31.69 -1.94
N ILE A 5 -30.09 -31.03 -2.83
CA ILE A 5 -29.77 -29.73 -3.41
C ILE A 5 -29.68 -28.64 -2.32
N LEU A 6 -30.58 -28.69 -1.33
CA LEU A 6 -30.58 -27.74 -0.22
C LEU A 6 -29.30 -27.82 0.60
N LYS A 7 -28.83 -29.04 0.89
CA LYS A 7 -27.57 -29.25 1.61
C LYS A 7 -26.38 -28.69 0.83
N GLN A 8 -26.33 -28.89 -0.49
CA GLN A 8 -25.26 -28.34 -1.31
C GLN A 8 -25.28 -26.81 -1.38
N TYR A 9 -26.47 -26.22 -1.49
CA TYR A 9 -26.62 -24.76 -1.49
C TYR A 9 -26.14 -24.15 -0.17
N LEU A 10 -26.55 -24.72 0.97
CA LEU A 10 -26.13 -24.25 2.29
C LEU A 10 -24.61 -24.39 2.47
N SER A 11 -24.02 -25.54 2.13
CA SER A 11 -22.56 -25.71 2.20
C SER A 11 -21.80 -24.77 1.27
N SER A 12 -22.33 -24.45 0.09
CA SER A 12 -21.73 -23.46 -0.80
C SER A 12 -21.75 -22.06 -0.19
N LYS A 13 -22.80 -21.70 0.55
CA LYS A 13 -22.91 -20.39 1.20
C LYS A 13 -22.00 -20.26 2.41
N GLU A 14 -21.79 -21.33 3.17
CA GLU A 14 -20.81 -21.36 4.26
C GLU A 14 -19.39 -21.08 3.76
N VAL A 15 -18.97 -21.70 2.64
CA VAL A 15 -17.64 -21.46 2.04
C VAL A 15 -17.49 -20.02 1.56
N GLU A 16 -18.52 -19.45 0.93
CA GLU A 16 -18.52 -18.05 0.45
C GLU A 16 -18.37 -17.07 1.63
N VAL A 17 -19.13 -17.28 2.71
CA VAL A 17 -19.07 -16.45 3.92
C VAL A 17 -17.71 -16.54 4.61
N VAL A 18 -17.15 -17.76 4.75
CA VAL A 18 -15.82 -17.95 5.34
C VAL A 18 -14.73 -17.29 4.49
N THR A 19 -14.84 -17.39 3.16
CA THR A 19 -13.90 -16.74 2.22
C THR A 19 -13.95 -15.21 2.35
N ILE A 20 -15.15 -14.65 2.48
CA ILE A 20 -15.35 -13.21 2.72
C ILE A 20 -14.81 -12.80 4.10
N MET A 21 -15.11 -13.56 5.17
CA MET A 21 -14.59 -13.28 6.51
C MET A 21 -13.07 -13.36 6.57
N MET A 22 -12.45 -14.35 5.92
CA MET A 22 -11.00 -14.45 5.80
C MET A 22 -10.44 -13.27 5.01
N SER A 23 -11.07 -12.84 3.92
CA SER A 23 -10.61 -11.66 3.16
C SER A 23 -10.71 -10.36 3.97
N LEU A 24 -11.68 -10.24 4.89
CA LEU A 24 -11.89 -9.06 5.72
C LEU A 24 -11.01 -9.04 6.99
N PHE A 25 -10.52 -10.18 7.45
CA PHE A 25 -9.85 -10.35 8.75
C PHE A 25 -8.62 -11.25 8.71
N ASP A 26 -7.91 -11.32 7.58
CA ASP A 26 -6.62 -12.00 7.53
C ASP A 26 -5.52 -11.06 8.02
N ASP A 27 -5.13 -11.23 9.29
CA ASP A 27 -4.06 -10.48 9.96
C ASP A 27 -2.78 -10.43 9.12
N GLU A 28 -2.51 -11.46 8.31
CA GLU A 28 -1.35 -11.48 7.43
C GLU A 28 -1.45 -10.43 6.32
N GLN A 29 -2.63 -10.27 5.71
CA GLN A 29 -2.85 -9.27 4.66
C GLN A 29 -2.86 -7.84 5.23
N ILE A 30 -3.41 -7.66 6.44
CA ILE A 30 -3.36 -6.38 7.16
C ILE A 30 -1.89 -6.01 7.46
N MET A 31 -1.11 -6.94 8.01
CA MET A 31 0.30 -6.71 8.34
C MET A 31 1.16 -6.46 7.10
N ARG A 32 0.91 -7.16 5.98
CA ARG A 32 1.57 -6.91 4.69
C ARG A 32 1.28 -5.52 4.14
N THR A 33 0.03 -5.06 4.23
CA THR A 33 -0.36 -3.72 3.77
C THR A 33 0.28 -2.65 4.65
N TYR A 34 0.22 -2.81 5.98
CA TYR A 34 0.86 -1.91 6.93
C TYR A 34 2.39 -1.82 6.73
N ALA A 35 3.06 -2.94 6.46
CA ALA A 35 4.49 -2.95 6.15
C ALA A 35 4.82 -2.16 4.88
N LYS A 36 4.03 -2.30 3.82
CA LYS A 36 4.18 -1.53 2.57
C LYS A 36 3.96 -0.04 2.79
N ASP A 37 2.96 0.32 3.59
CA ASP A 37 2.67 1.72 3.91
C ASP A 37 3.82 2.35 4.71
N ILE A 38 4.40 1.62 5.67
CA ILE A 38 5.59 2.07 6.41
C ILE A 38 6.76 2.28 5.45
N GLU A 39 7.05 1.31 4.59
CA GLU A 39 8.15 1.39 3.62
C GLU A 39 7.97 2.64 2.74
N LYS A 40 6.79 2.82 2.15
CA LYS A 40 6.47 3.99 1.34
C LYS A 40 6.59 5.30 2.12
N GLU A 41 6.15 5.35 3.37
CA GLU A 41 6.27 6.56 4.20
C GLU A 41 7.74 6.86 4.55
N THR A 42 8.56 5.84 4.79
CA THR A 42 10.00 6.03 5.06
C THR A 42 10.75 6.57 3.84
N GLU A 43 10.40 6.12 2.65
CA GLU A 43 10.98 6.61 1.40
C GLU A 43 10.54 8.05 1.12
N ARG A 44 9.25 8.39 1.35
CA ARG A 44 8.76 9.78 1.27
C ARG A 44 9.51 10.70 2.23
N LYS A 45 9.72 10.30 3.49
CA LYS A 45 10.50 11.08 4.46
C LYS A 45 11.95 11.27 4.03
N THR A 46 12.55 10.25 3.44
CA THR A 46 13.92 10.31 2.91
C THR A 46 14.01 11.31 1.74
N ALA A 47 13.08 11.22 0.79
CA ALA A 47 12.97 12.18 -0.32
C ALA A 47 12.79 13.61 0.19
N GLN A 48 11.86 13.85 1.12
CA GLN A 48 11.64 15.18 1.72
C GLN A 48 12.91 15.73 2.36
N LYS A 49 13.68 14.90 3.07
CA LYS A 49 14.95 15.32 3.68
C LYS A 49 15.99 15.69 2.62
N MET A 50 16.08 14.93 1.54
CA MET A 50 16.98 15.22 0.41
C MET A 50 16.60 16.52 -0.30
N ILE A 51 15.30 16.73 -0.55
CA ILE A 51 14.76 17.97 -1.12
C ILE A 51 15.09 19.16 -0.21
N LYS A 52 14.80 19.07 1.10
CA LYS A 52 15.15 20.12 2.07
C LYS A 52 16.65 20.43 2.12
N MET A 53 17.49 19.43 1.86
CA MET A 53 18.94 19.61 1.85
C MET A 53 19.41 20.37 0.61
N GLY A 54 18.64 20.36 -0.49
CA GLY A 54 18.90 21.16 -1.71
C GLY A 54 20.19 20.79 -2.46
N LYS A 55 20.77 19.62 -2.19
CA LYS A 55 22.05 19.17 -2.75
C LYS A 55 21.91 18.22 -3.95
N LEU A 56 20.72 17.67 -4.16
CA LEU A 56 20.40 16.71 -5.22
C LEU A 56 19.24 17.25 -6.03
N SER A 57 19.27 17.02 -7.35
CA SER A 57 18.14 17.24 -8.24
C SER A 57 17.04 16.19 -8.01
N LEU A 58 15.79 16.48 -8.42
CA LEU A 58 14.69 15.52 -8.31
C LEU A 58 14.96 14.21 -9.07
N GLU A 59 15.71 14.27 -10.16
CA GLU A 59 16.13 13.10 -10.95
C GLU A 59 17.09 12.21 -10.13
N GLU A 60 18.08 12.80 -9.48
CA GLU A 60 19.02 12.07 -8.60
C GLU A 60 18.32 11.51 -7.35
N ILE A 61 17.33 12.23 -6.83
CA ILE A 61 16.51 11.75 -5.71
C ILE A 61 15.68 10.54 -6.16
N GLY A 62 15.10 10.57 -7.37
CA GLY A 62 14.38 9.42 -7.94
C GLY A 62 15.25 8.16 -8.10
N LEU A 63 16.57 8.31 -8.31
CA LEU A 63 17.49 7.18 -8.31
C LEU A 63 17.73 6.61 -6.89
N CYS A 64 17.62 7.45 -5.86
CA CYS A 64 17.80 7.05 -4.46
C CYS A 64 16.53 6.43 -3.85
N VAL A 65 15.35 6.79 -4.35
CA VAL A 65 14.04 6.26 -3.93
C VAL A 65 13.20 5.87 -5.17
N PRO A 66 13.55 4.76 -5.85
CA PRO A 66 12.96 4.38 -7.15
C PRO A 66 11.49 3.97 -7.07
N THR A 67 10.97 3.76 -5.87
CA THR A 67 9.56 3.45 -5.58
C THR A 67 8.64 4.66 -5.73
N LEU A 68 9.19 5.88 -5.65
CA LEU A 68 8.46 7.12 -5.85
C LEU A 68 8.56 7.54 -7.31
N SER A 69 7.41 7.84 -7.90
CA SER A 69 7.36 8.42 -9.24
C SER A 69 7.91 9.85 -9.25
N PHE A 70 8.32 10.31 -10.43
CA PHE A 70 8.79 11.69 -10.60
C PHE A 70 7.70 12.73 -10.28
N ASP A 71 6.44 12.41 -10.54
CA ASP A 71 5.31 13.27 -10.19
C ASP A 71 5.12 13.34 -8.66
N GLU A 72 5.20 12.21 -7.96
CA GLU A 72 5.18 12.20 -6.48
C GLU A 72 6.34 13.02 -5.88
N LEU A 73 7.52 13.00 -6.50
CA LEU A 73 8.67 13.81 -6.05
C LEU A 73 8.43 15.31 -6.25
N LYS A 74 7.78 15.73 -7.35
CA LYS A 74 7.38 17.13 -7.56
C LYS A 74 6.34 17.61 -6.56
N GLU A 75 5.34 16.77 -6.27
CA GLU A 75 4.35 17.07 -5.24
C GLU A 75 5.02 17.25 -3.87
N LEU A 76 5.92 16.32 -3.51
CA LEU A 76 6.69 16.41 -2.27
C LEU A 76 7.56 17.67 -2.20
N GLU A 77 8.16 18.09 -3.31
CA GLU A 77 8.92 19.35 -3.37
C GLU A 77 8.03 20.55 -3.10
N ALA A 78 6.86 20.61 -3.74
CA ALA A 78 5.89 21.68 -3.50
C ALA A 78 5.39 21.70 -2.06
N GLU A 79 5.06 20.55 -1.46
CA GLU A 79 4.66 20.42 -0.05
C GLU A 79 5.75 20.91 0.90
N VAL A 80 7.01 20.52 0.64
CA VAL A 80 8.17 20.90 1.43
C VAL A 80 8.43 22.40 1.35
N MET A 81 8.33 23.00 0.16
CA MET A 81 8.54 24.43 -0.05
C MET A 81 7.39 25.28 0.49
N GLN A 82 6.15 24.78 0.49
CA GLN A 82 5.00 25.47 1.10
C GLN A 82 5.02 25.42 2.62
N SER A 83 5.65 24.42 3.21
CA SER A 83 5.81 24.25 4.66
C SER A 83 7.10 24.89 5.22
N ALA A 84 7.89 25.57 4.38
CA ALA A 84 9.17 26.20 4.72
C ALA A 84 9.03 27.72 4.95
#